data_AF-A0A1S8SSC0-F1
#
_entry.id   AF-A0A1S8SSC0-F1
#
_cell.length_a   1.000
_cell.length_b   1.000
_cell.length_c   1.000
_cell.angle_alpha   90.00
_cell.angle_beta   90.00
_cell.angle_gamma   90.00
#
_symmetry.space_group_name_H-M   'P 1'
#
loop_
_entity.id
_entity.type
_entity.pdbx_description
1 polymer ?
#
loop_
_entity_poly.entity_id
_entity_poly.type
_entity_poly.pdbx_seq_one_letter_code
_entity_poly.pdbx_strand_id
1 'polypeptide(L)'
;MENKKSYFKEKPIFFILTSIILTIVPLIVRVRGVLLDEDTTKLYGNSTQFDLFSQWKSKYLLCFSILLIIISIIFFKKIFKKKDKVINLILIGVAVFWIFTLLSAIFSAHQLYAFWGAFDRAEGIVTITCYMVLLIYSIYTFQTANNYKYLLIPIIILVVIESFLGVFQYIGHDLINSKLGLLLVTGDVNKKLNLMYDKGKLYGTLYHYDYMGSFAAIILPLLAVLTIFEKKLIYKIGLGICSLLSIWLLFGSSSRAGLVGVAFSFIFALILFGRSLSKNWKPILIGLAALLVLAIGLNAATKGAIFERAPLFLSDASLLFNDTSNFDPSNSTPVKDIKYVDGHSEVVLPNDTIKISFENNNYVFKNSKDEVISYSENNKVFTTNDPAFKNISFRYTKNSGRKAGFIYLSLNDQGIFGFSLGHDNTVHLIDPKTNQDIDLDHPEVAKFLIGKEKLGSSRGYIWSRSIPLIKNNLILGSGPDTFPFQFPQNDFIGKYYAYDTPNIFVDKPHDLYLQIALDYGVIALIAFLAIMFIYLFDCIKLYAFKASYTHSEILGVANSLGIIGYLFAGFFNDSLISVAPIFWIVFGTGIAINYINRTAIKKHSKNI
;
A
#
# COMPACT_ATOMS: atom_id res chain seq x y z
N MET A 1 32.48 34.91 33.34
CA MET A 1 32.74 33.50 32.99
C MET A 1 31.55 32.64 33.41
N GLU A 2 30.36 32.96 32.90
CA GLU A 2 29.09 32.52 33.51
C GLU A 2 28.01 32.16 32.46
N ASN A 3 28.42 31.54 31.35
CA ASN A 3 27.46 31.11 30.32
C ASN A 3 27.81 29.78 29.63
N LYS A 4 28.51 28.87 30.35
CA LYS A 4 28.85 27.52 29.85
C LYS A 4 28.04 26.38 30.48
N LYS A 5 27.11 26.64 31.41
CA LYS A 5 26.34 25.59 32.13
C LYS A 5 24.97 25.23 31.52
N SER A 6 24.50 25.89 30.45
CA SER A 6 23.19 25.56 29.82
C SER A 6 23.22 24.40 28.81
N TYR A 7 24.40 23.87 28.44
CA TYR A 7 24.51 22.79 27.45
C TYR A 7 24.56 21.38 28.06
N PHE A 8 24.43 21.26 29.38
CA PHE A 8 24.28 19.97 30.05
C PHE A 8 22.87 19.40 29.82
N LYS A 9 22.79 18.50 28.82
CA LYS A 9 21.88 17.35 28.76
C LYS A 9 20.40 17.65 29.03
N GLU A 10 19.70 18.30 28.11
CA GLU A 10 18.25 18.01 27.97
C GLU A 10 18.14 16.54 27.54
N LYS A 11 17.92 15.63 28.50
CA LYS A 11 17.58 14.24 28.22
C LYS A 11 16.34 14.26 27.31
N PRO A 12 16.28 13.51 26.21
CA PRO A 12 15.13 13.51 25.30
C PRO A 12 13.96 12.71 25.88
N ILE A 13 13.60 12.99 27.13
CA ILE A 13 12.58 12.26 27.89
C ILE A 13 11.28 12.20 27.09
N PHE A 14 10.92 13.28 26.39
CA PHE A 14 9.71 13.33 25.58
C PHE A 14 9.79 12.47 24.32
N PHE A 15 10.93 12.39 23.63
CA PHE A 15 11.08 11.64 22.37
C PHE A 15 11.24 10.12 22.58
N ILE A 16 11.57 9.68 23.81
CA ILE A 16 11.68 8.25 24.14
C ILE A 16 10.36 7.52 23.84
N LEU A 17 9.20 8.14 24.13
CA LEU A 17 7.91 7.51 23.85
C LEU A 17 7.70 7.28 22.35
N THR A 18 8.06 8.26 21.51
CA THR A 18 8.09 8.10 20.05
C THR A 18 9.02 6.97 19.61
N SER A 19 10.15 6.80 20.30
CA SER A 19 11.11 5.71 20.02
C SER A 19 10.52 4.33 20.35
N ILE A 20 9.75 4.23 21.44
CA ILE A 20 9.04 3.02 21.83
C ILE A 20 7.96 2.67 20.80
N ILE A 21 7.15 3.66 20.40
CA ILE A 21 6.11 3.49 19.38
C ILE A 21 6.73 3.00 18.07
N LEU A 22 7.81 3.65 17.64
CA LEU A 22 8.55 3.30 16.42
C LEU A 22 9.07 1.86 16.46
N THR A 23 9.49 1.36 17.63
CA THR A 23 10.02 -0.01 17.77
C THR A 23 8.90 -1.04 17.84
N ILE A 24 7.88 -0.78 18.67
CA ILE A 24 6.91 -1.81 19.06
C ILE A 24 5.79 -1.93 18.03
N VAL A 25 5.18 -0.81 17.60
CA VAL A 25 3.96 -0.85 16.79
C VAL A 25 4.13 -1.65 15.50
N PRO A 26 5.20 -1.46 14.69
CA PRO A 26 5.36 -2.22 13.46
C PRO A 26 5.44 -3.73 13.68
N LEU A 27 5.97 -4.20 14.82
CA LEU A 27 6.22 -5.61 15.13
C LEU A 27 5.01 -6.37 15.71
N ILE A 28 3.90 -5.68 15.98
CA ILE A 28 2.72 -6.32 16.57
C ILE A 28 2.05 -7.23 15.53
N VAL A 29 1.94 -8.52 15.85
CA VAL A 29 1.20 -9.52 15.05
C VAL A 29 0.33 -10.32 15.99
N ARG A 30 -1.00 -10.27 15.80
CA ARG A 30 -1.96 -10.98 16.64
C ARG A 30 -3.31 -11.11 15.95
N VAL A 31 -3.90 -12.31 16.00
CA VAL A 31 -5.21 -12.58 15.42
C VAL A 31 -6.30 -11.76 16.11
N ARG A 32 -7.19 -11.18 15.30
CA ARG A 32 -8.41 -10.51 15.75
C ARG A 32 -9.57 -10.84 14.80
N GLY A 33 -10.64 -11.40 15.36
CA GLY A 33 -11.94 -11.43 14.69
C GLY A 33 -12.57 -10.03 14.73
N VAL A 34 -13.02 -9.56 13.58
CA VAL A 34 -13.69 -8.28 13.37
C VAL A 34 -15.11 -8.57 12.90
N LEU A 35 -16.09 -8.11 13.67
CA LEU A 35 -17.49 -8.14 13.27
C LEU A 35 -17.71 -6.96 12.31
N LEU A 36 -18.24 -7.26 11.13
CA LEU A 36 -18.52 -6.27 10.09
C LEU A 36 -19.93 -5.71 10.26
N ASP A 37 -20.13 -4.44 9.90
CA ASP A 37 -21.47 -3.86 9.75
C ASP A 37 -22.19 -4.45 8.52
N GLU A 38 -23.46 -4.09 8.34
CA GLU A 38 -24.30 -4.65 7.29
C GLU A 38 -23.78 -4.35 5.88
N ASP A 39 -23.38 -3.12 5.61
CA ASP A 39 -22.88 -2.70 4.28
C ASP A 39 -21.56 -3.41 3.96
N THR A 40 -20.67 -3.49 4.95
CA THR A 40 -19.41 -4.21 4.81
C THR A 40 -19.64 -5.73 4.66
N THR A 41 -20.66 -6.28 5.33
CA THR A 41 -21.03 -7.69 5.17
C THR A 41 -21.54 -7.96 3.74
N LYS A 42 -22.33 -7.05 3.16
CA LYS A 42 -22.75 -7.14 1.75
C LYS A 42 -21.53 -7.09 0.81
N LEU A 43 -20.53 -6.29 1.11
CA LEU A 43 -19.31 -6.19 0.30
C LEU A 43 -18.40 -7.43 0.34
N TYR A 44 -18.26 -8.07 1.52
CA TYR A 44 -17.34 -9.19 1.72
C TYR A 44 -18.01 -10.57 1.78
N GLY A 45 -19.35 -10.63 1.81
CA GLY A 45 -20.15 -11.86 1.88
C GLY A 45 -20.15 -12.58 3.23
N ASN A 46 -19.41 -12.08 4.22
CA ASN A 46 -19.30 -12.68 5.56
C ASN A 46 -19.45 -11.60 6.63
N SER A 47 -20.14 -11.91 7.73
CA SER A 47 -20.33 -10.98 8.84
C SER A 47 -19.13 -10.88 9.77
N THR A 48 -18.18 -11.81 9.68
CA THR A 48 -16.95 -11.81 10.48
C THR A 48 -15.76 -12.06 9.59
N GLN A 49 -14.73 -11.22 9.74
CA GLN A 49 -13.43 -11.38 9.11
C GLN A 49 -12.33 -11.51 10.15
N PHE A 50 -11.17 -12.04 9.75
CA PHE A 50 -10.01 -12.17 10.61
C PHE A 50 -8.87 -11.33 10.08
N ASP A 51 -8.29 -10.53 10.96
CA ASP A 51 -7.05 -9.79 10.71
C ASP A 51 -5.94 -10.31 11.61
N LEU A 52 -4.71 -10.23 11.11
CA LEU A 52 -3.51 -10.70 11.77
C LEU A 52 -2.56 -9.56 12.16
N PHE A 53 -2.65 -8.40 11.49
CA PHE A 53 -1.61 -7.37 11.57
C PHE A 53 -2.16 -6.01 12.00
N SER A 54 -3.22 -5.51 11.37
CA SER A 54 -3.54 -4.09 11.38
C SER A 54 -4.34 -3.64 12.61
N GLN A 55 -5.29 -4.45 13.08
CA GLN A 55 -6.23 -4.08 14.13
C GLN A 55 -5.54 -3.83 15.48
N TRP A 56 -4.62 -4.72 15.87
CA TRP A 56 -3.88 -4.52 17.12
C TRP A 56 -2.88 -3.37 17.00
N LYS A 57 -2.21 -3.21 15.86
CA LYS A 57 -1.35 -2.04 15.60
C LYS A 57 -2.12 -0.73 15.79
N SER A 58 -3.33 -0.63 15.24
CA SER A 58 -4.21 0.54 15.38
C SER A 58 -4.58 0.81 16.84
N LYS A 59 -5.01 -0.21 17.58
CA LYS A 59 -5.38 -0.06 19.00
C LYS A 59 -4.20 0.44 19.86
N TYR A 60 -3.03 -0.17 19.73
CA TYR A 60 -1.86 0.26 20.49
C TYR A 60 -1.40 1.65 20.08
N LEU A 61 -1.41 1.95 18.77
CA LEU A 61 -1.07 3.27 18.27
C LEU A 61 -2.03 4.35 18.81
N LEU A 62 -3.33 4.06 18.88
CA LEU A 62 -4.34 4.95 19.48
C LEU A 62 -4.04 5.21 20.95
N CYS A 63 -3.82 4.16 21.74
CA CYS A 63 -3.46 4.29 23.17
C CYS A 63 -2.20 5.15 23.36
N PHE A 64 -1.16 4.90 22.57
CA PHE A 64 0.06 5.70 22.62
C PHE A 64 -0.17 7.15 22.18
N SER A 65 -0.99 7.39 21.16
CA SER A 65 -1.29 8.75 20.67
C SER A 65 -2.07 9.56 21.69
N ILE A 66 -3.03 8.95 22.40
CA ILE A 66 -3.72 9.58 23.54
C ILE A 66 -2.70 9.98 24.62
N LEU A 67 -1.77 9.09 24.96
CA LEU A 67 -0.71 9.40 25.92
C LEU A 67 0.18 10.56 25.45
N LEU A 68 0.55 10.60 24.16
CA LEU A 68 1.31 11.72 23.59
C LEU A 68 0.55 13.05 23.69
N ILE A 69 -0.76 13.05 23.46
CA ILE A 69 -1.62 14.24 23.61
C ILE A 69 -1.64 14.69 25.08
N ILE A 70 -1.87 13.78 26.02
CA ILE A 70 -1.88 14.09 27.47
C ILE A 70 -0.55 14.71 27.90
N ILE A 71 0.58 14.11 27.50
CA ILE A 71 1.93 14.64 27.77
C ILE A 71 2.10 16.03 27.15
N SER A 72 1.60 16.22 25.92
CA SER A 72 1.66 17.51 25.21
C SER A 72 0.89 18.60 25.93
N ILE A 73 -0.27 18.28 26.52
CA ILE A 73 -1.09 19.21 27.30
C ILE A 73 -0.38 19.56 28.62
N ILE A 74 0.06 18.55 29.39
CA ILE A 74 0.72 18.74 30.69
C ILE A 74 2.02 19.56 30.54
N PHE A 75 2.81 19.29 29.49
CA PHE A 75 4.11 19.91 29.26
C PHE A 75 4.11 20.91 28.11
N PHE A 76 2.98 21.55 27.82
CA PHE A 76 2.77 22.41 26.65
C PHE A 76 3.88 23.45 26.44
N LYS A 77 4.17 24.28 27.45
CA LYS A 77 5.22 25.31 27.37
C LYS A 77 6.63 24.74 27.17
N LYS A 78 6.87 23.49 27.58
CA LYS A 78 8.18 22.84 27.42
C LYS A 78 8.35 22.23 26.02
N ILE A 79 7.28 21.67 25.45
CA ILE A 79 7.29 20.99 24.15
C ILE A 79 7.20 22.01 23.00
N PHE A 80 6.26 22.94 23.05
CA PHE A 80 5.95 23.85 21.93
C PHE A 80 6.81 25.14 21.93
N LYS A 81 8.14 24.98 22.04
CA LYS A 81 9.09 26.11 22.03
C LYS A 81 9.55 26.52 20.62
N LYS A 82 9.51 25.61 19.65
CA LYS A 82 10.00 25.88 18.28
C LYS A 82 9.05 26.82 17.55
N LYS A 83 9.59 27.90 16.98
CA LYS A 83 8.83 28.84 16.14
C LYS A 83 9.65 29.12 14.88
N ASP A 84 9.08 28.80 13.72
CA ASP A 84 9.71 29.05 12.42
C ASP A 84 8.64 29.13 11.32
N LYS A 85 8.90 29.96 10.29
CA LYS A 85 7.96 30.16 9.18
C LYS A 85 7.67 28.86 8.44
N VAL A 86 8.68 28.02 8.19
CA VAL A 86 8.51 26.75 7.46
C VAL A 86 7.69 25.76 8.30
N ILE A 87 7.99 25.66 9.60
CA ILE A 87 7.20 24.82 10.52
C ILE A 87 5.73 25.28 10.53
N ASN A 88 5.46 26.57 10.66
CA ASN A 88 4.09 27.08 10.68
C ASN A 88 3.33 26.78 9.39
N LEU A 89 3.96 26.93 8.21
CA LEU A 89 3.35 26.58 6.93
C LEU A 89 3.04 25.08 6.84
N ILE A 90 3.94 24.22 7.29
CA ILE A 90 3.70 22.78 7.36
C ILE A 90 2.53 22.47 8.30
N LEU A 91 2.47 23.08 9.48
CA LEU A 91 1.38 22.85 10.44
C LEU A 91 0.02 23.33 9.91
N ILE A 92 -0.02 24.44 9.16
CA ILE A 92 -1.23 24.88 8.46
C ILE A 92 -1.65 23.83 7.44
N GLY A 93 -0.72 23.34 6.61
CA GLY A 93 -1.00 22.27 5.66
C GLY A 93 -1.53 21.01 6.34
N VAL A 94 -0.90 20.59 7.45
CA VAL A 94 -1.34 19.44 8.26
C VAL A 94 -2.75 19.64 8.80
N ALA A 95 -3.07 20.85 9.28
CA ALA A 95 -4.42 21.17 9.76
C ALA A 95 -5.45 21.10 8.63
N VAL A 96 -5.16 21.66 7.45
CA VAL A 96 -6.05 21.58 6.29
C VAL A 96 -6.24 20.13 5.87
N PHE A 97 -5.16 19.35 5.70
CA PHE A 97 -5.22 17.93 5.38
C PHE A 97 -6.14 17.19 6.37
N TRP A 98 -5.87 17.32 7.68
CA TRP A 98 -6.63 16.62 8.71
C TRP A 98 -8.11 17.06 8.78
N ILE A 99 -8.41 18.36 8.64
CA ILE A 99 -9.80 18.85 8.63
C ILE A 99 -10.56 18.23 7.46
N PHE A 100 -10.00 18.21 6.25
CA PHE A 100 -10.69 17.65 5.10
C PHE A 100 -10.84 16.12 5.18
N THR A 101 -9.84 15.40 5.71
CA THR A 101 -9.97 13.98 6.03
C THR A 101 -11.09 13.73 7.06
N LEU A 102 -11.17 14.56 8.12
CA LEU A 102 -12.20 14.43 9.16
C LEU A 102 -13.60 14.71 8.61
N LEU A 103 -13.75 15.79 7.82
CA LEU A 103 -15.04 16.12 7.19
C LEU A 103 -15.47 15.01 6.22
N SER A 104 -14.55 14.45 5.44
CA SER A 104 -14.84 13.31 4.57
C SER A 104 -15.31 12.09 5.36
N ALA A 105 -14.75 11.84 6.55
CA ALA A 105 -15.22 10.76 7.43
C ALA A 105 -16.61 11.04 8.04
N ILE A 106 -16.87 12.27 8.49
CA ILE A 106 -18.16 12.68 9.09
C ILE A 106 -19.29 12.59 8.05
N PHE A 107 -19.03 13.02 6.82
CA PHE A 107 -20.02 13.04 5.74
C PHE A 107 -20.01 11.78 4.86
N SER A 108 -19.25 10.76 5.25
CA SER A 108 -19.22 9.48 4.52
C SER A 108 -20.56 8.75 4.59
N ALA A 109 -20.95 8.08 3.50
CA ALA A 109 -22.08 7.15 3.51
C ALA A 109 -21.81 5.92 4.40
N HIS A 110 -20.54 5.55 4.59
CA HIS A 110 -20.12 4.39 5.37
C HIS A 110 -19.29 4.83 6.59
N GLN A 111 -19.90 5.62 7.49
CA GLN A 111 -19.21 6.26 8.61
C GLN A 111 -18.41 5.30 9.48
N LEU A 112 -18.96 4.13 9.85
CA LEU A 112 -18.24 3.18 10.71
C LEU A 112 -16.93 2.72 10.05
N TYR A 113 -16.99 2.41 8.76
CA TYR A 113 -15.82 2.05 7.95
C TYR A 113 -14.86 3.24 7.83
N ALA A 114 -15.37 4.45 7.57
CA ALA A 114 -14.57 5.66 7.45
C ALA A 114 -13.82 6.03 8.75
N PHE A 115 -14.41 5.72 9.92
CA PHE A 115 -13.83 6.04 11.20
C PHE A 115 -12.72 5.07 11.62
N TRP A 116 -12.94 3.76 11.40
CA TRP A 116 -12.07 2.70 11.89
C TRP A 116 -11.17 2.06 10.81
N GLY A 117 -11.54 2.22 9.54
CA GLY A 117 -10.90 1.59 8.38
C GLY A 117 -11.34 0.14 8.16
N ALA A 118 -10.84 -0.43 7.06
CA ALA A 118 -11.02 -1.82 6.68
C ALA A 118 -10.53 -2.76 7.78
N PHE A 119 -11.15 -3.94 7.88
CA PHE A 119 -10.81 -4.90 8.92
C PHE A 119 -9.34 -5.32 8.90
N ASP A 120 -8.68 -5.34 7.75
CA ASP A 120 -7.29 -5.77 7.55
C ASP A 120 -6.30 -4.62 7.32
N ARG A 121 -6.76 -3.36 7.33
CA ARG A 121 -5.89 -2.17 7.19
C ARG A 121 -5.97 -1.21 8.37
N ALA A 122 -7.16 -1.06 8.94
CA ALA A 122 -7.45 -0.11 10.01
C ALA A 122 -7.03 1.34 9.67
N GLU A 123 -7.15 1.77 8.41
CA GLU A 123 -6.73 3.11 7.92
C GLU A 123 -7.86 4.16 8.00
N GLY A 124 -8.70 4.10 9.05
CA GLY A 124 -9.75 5.10 9.31
C GLY A 124 -9.22 6.45 9.81
N ILE A 125 -10.10 7.46 9.93
CA ILE A 125 -9.74 8.80 10.46
C ILE A 125 -9.06 8.76 11.83
N VAL A 126 -9.43 7.79 12.69
CA VAL A 126 -8.84 7.63 14.02
C VAL A 126 -7.35 7.32 13.89
N THR A 127 -7.00 6.39 13.01
CA THR A 127 -5.61 6.00 12.72
C THR A 127 -4.85 7.16 12.06
N ILE A 128 -5.45 7.84 11.08
CA ILE A 128 -4.83 9.00 10.42
C ILE A 128 -4.58 10.14 11.41
N THR A 129 -5.47 10.36 12.37
CA THR A 129 -5.27 11.34 13.45
C THR A 129 -4.06 10.97 14.31
N CYS A 130 -3.86 9.68 14.61
CA CYS A 130 -2.67 9.22 15.32
C CYS A 130 -1.39 9.54 14.55
N TYR A 131 -1.40 9.43 13.22
CA TYR A 131 -0.26 9.82 12.37
C TYR A 131 0.05 11.32 12.48
N MET A 132 -0.98 12.18 12.48
CA MET A 132 -0.79 13.62 12.65
C MET A 132 -0.21 13.96 14.04
N VAL A 133 -0.67 13.25 15.09
CA VAL A 133 -0.11 13.36 16.44
C VAL A 133 1.37 12.97 16.45
N LEU A 134 1.74 11.83 15.84
CA LEU A 134 3.14 11.39 15.75
C LEU A 134 4.02 12.42 15.03
N LEU A 135 3.53 12.97 13.92
CA LEU A 135 4.22 14.01 13.16
C LEU A 135 4.50 15.24 14.04
N ILE A 136 3.43 15.84 14.59
CA ILE A 136 3.51 17.08 15.39
C ILE A 136 4.39 16.84 16.62
N TYR A 137 4.17 15.74 17.33
CA TYR A 137 4.93 15.41 18.52
C TYR A 137 6.43 15.23 18.20
N SER A 138 6.76 14.57 17.09
CA SER A 138 8.16 14.39 16.64
C SER A 138 8.82 15.73 16.29
N ILE A 139 8.11 16.62 15.56
CA ILE A 139 8.60 17.97 15.23
C ILE A 139 9.00 18.72 16.50
N TYR A 140 8.17 18.70 17.55
CA TYR A 140 8.39 19.51 18.74
C TYR A 140 9.32 18.89 19.77
N THR A 141 9.32 17.56 19.92
CA THR A 141 10.12 16.89 20.95
C THR A 141 11.54 16.52 20.50
N PHE A 142 11.80 16.40 19.19
CA PHE A 142 13.17 16.22 18.69
C PHE A 142 13.95 17.55 18.72
N GLN A 143 14.81 17.75 19.72
CA GLN A 143 15.42 19.07 19.99
C GLN A 143 16.88 19.20 19.54
N THR A 144 17.62 18.11 19.40
CA THR A 144 19.05 18.14 19.05
C THR A 144 19.47 16.94 18.22
N ALA A 145 20.34 17.17 17.24
CA ALA A 145 20.96 16.14 16.41
C ALA A 145 21.69 15.07 17.24
N ASN A 146 22.20 15.41 18.43
CA ASN A 146 22.87 14.45 19.32
C ASN A 146 21.91 13.35 19.83
N ASN A 147 20.60 13.57 19.77
CA ASN A 147 19.59 12.61 20.18
C ASN A 147 19.10 11.73 19.01
N TYR A 148 19.76 11.76 17.85
CA TYR A 148 19.37 10.95 16.69
C TYR A 148 19.40 9.44 16.95
N LYS A 149 20.20 8.97 17.92
CA LYS A 149 20.20 7.56 18.35
C LYS A 149 18.82 7.04 18.77
N TYR A 150 17.93 7.92 19.25
CA TYR A 150 16.57 7.55 19.65
C TYR A 150 15.65 7.30 18.45
N LEU A 151 15.99 7.81 17.26
CA LEU A 151 15.36 7.40 16.00
C LEU A 151 16.04 6.17 15.41
N LEU A 152 17.38 6.18 15.40
CA LEU A 152 18.20 5.19 14.70
C LEU A 152 18.16 3.79 15.35
N ILE A 153 18.20 3.69 16.67
CA ILE A 153 18.19 2.38 17.36
C ILE A 153 16.89 1.62 17.09
N PRO A 154 15.67 2.21 17.23
CA PRO A 154 14.43 1.57 16.80
C PRO A 154 14.46 1.05 15.37
N ILE A 155 14.95 1.88 14.42
CA ILE A 155 15.08 1.50 13.02
C ILE A 155 15.99 0.27 12.85
N ILE A 156 17.14 0.25 13.52
CA ILE A 156 18.06 -0.90 13.49
C ILE A 156 17.39 -2.15 14.04
N ILE A 157 16.65 -2.05 15.16
CA ILE A 157 15.92 -3.17 15.74
C ILE A 157 14.90 -3.72 14.74
N LEU A 158 14.11 -2.86 14.10
CA LEU A 158 13.15 -3.27 13.08
C LEU A 158 13.86 -3.97 11.91
N VAL A 159 14.92 -3.37 11.35
CA VAL A 159 15.66 -3.98 10.23
C VAL A 159 16.17 -5.37 10.57
N VAL A 160 16.76 -5.55 11.75
CA VAL A 160 17.30 -6.85 12.19
C VAL A 160 16.19 -7.87 12.36
N ILE A 161 15.08 -7.52 13.04
CA ILE A 161 13.97 -8.44 13.28
C ILE A 161 13.27 -8.81 11.97
N GLU A 162 12.91 -7.83 11.14
CA GLU A 162 12.26 -8.05 9.86
C GLU A 162 13.14 -8.88 8.92
N SER A 163 14.45 -8.64 8.91
CA SER A 163 15.37 -9.42 8.07
C SER A 163 15.49 -10.86 8.55
N PHE A 164 15.57 -11.06 9.86
CA PHE A 164 15.59 -12.38 10.47
C PHE A 164 14.32 -13.17 10.14
N LEU A 165 13.14 -12.61 10.42
CA LEU A 165 11.85 -13.23 10.06
C LEU A 165 11.76 -13.50 8.56
N GLY A 166 12.23 -12.54 7.77
CA GLY A 166 12.17 -12.59 6.32
C GLY A 166 12.98 -13.73 5.70
N VAL A 167 14.09 -14.15 6.30
CA VAL A 167 14.85 -15.34 5.84
C VAL A 167 13.94 -16.58 5.87
N PHE A 168 13.25 -16.80 6.98
CA PHE A 168 12.38 -17.96 7.19
C PHE A 168 11.14 -17.93 6.30
N GLN A 169 10.52 -16.76 6.14
CA GLN A 169 9.40 -16.57 5.20
C GLN A 169 9.82 -16.86 3.76
N TYR A 170 10.99 -16.38 3.35
CA TYR A 170 11.44 -16.53 1.98
C TYR A 170 11.68 -18.00 1.59
N ILE A 171 12.24 -18.81 2.50
CA ILE A 171 12.48 -20.24 2.27
C ILE A 171 11.24 -21.12 2.48
N GLY A 172 10.11 -20.54 2.93
CA GLY A 172 8.84 -21.23 3.15
C GLY A 172 8.68 -21.90 4.52
N HIS A 173 9.44 -21.46 5.51
CA HIS A 173 9.35 -21.90 6.91
C HIS A 173 8.90 -20.75 7.82
N ASP A 174 7.80 -20.09 7.48
CA ASP A 174 7.32 -18.90 8.19
C ASP A 174 7.19 -19.14 9.72
N LEU A 175 7.96 -18.37 10.49
CA LEU A 175 8.04 -18.49 11.95
C LEU A 175 6.72 -18.15 12.65
N ILE A 176 5.78 -17.45 11.99
CA ILE A 176 4.42 -17.25 12.51
C ILE A 176 3.72 -18.59 12.75
N ASN A 177 3.97 -19.58 11.89
CA ASN A 177 3.42 -20.94 12.01
C ASN A 177 4.26 -21.88 12.90
N SER A 178 5.34 -21.41 13.51
CA SER A 178 6.07 -22.17 14.53
C SER A 178 5.26 -22.25 15.84
N LYS A 179 5.57 -23.22 16.72
CA LYS A 179 4.90 -23.33 18.04
C LYS A 179 4.94 -22.02 18.84
N LEU A 180 6.10 -21.35 18.85
CA LEU A 180 6.26 -20.06 19.53
C LEU A 180 5.46 -18.96 18.82
N GLY A 181 5.50 -18.92 17.48
CA GLY A 181 4.73 -17.99 16.67
C GLY A 181 3.23 -18.09 16.93
N LEU A 182 2.68 -19.30 16.86
CA LEU A 182 1.26 -19.57 17.11
C LEU A 182 0.84 -19.20 18.54
N LEU A 183 1.68 -19.46 19.53
CA LEU A 183 1.43 -19.04 20.92
C LEU A 183 1.36 -17.51 21.04
N LEU A 184 2.32 -16.79 20.44
CA LEU A 184 2.37 -15.32 20.51
C LEU A 184 1.21 -14.66 19.75
N VAL A 185 0.89 -15.21 18.58
CA VAL A 185 -0.02 -14.60 17.61
C VAL A 185 -1.49 -14.99 17.86
N THR A 186 -1.74 -16.23 18.30
CA THR A 186 -3.10 -16.75 18.49
C THR A 186 -3.45 -17.06 19.95
N GLY A 187 -2.44 -17.22 20.81
CA GLY A 187 -2.60 -17.73 22.18
C GLY A 187 -2.74 -19.25 22.27
N ASP A 188 -2.67 -19.97 21.14
CA ASP A 188 -2.91 -21.41 21.05
C ASP A 188 -1.92 -22.08 20.08
N VAL A 189 -1.14 -23.04 20.57
CA VAL A 189 -0.12 -23.75 19.78
C VAL A 189 -0.70 -24.75 18.80
N ASN A 190 -1.97 -25.13 18.95
CA ASN A 190 -2.63 -26.16 18.12
C ASN A 190 -3.42 -25.55 16.95
N LYS A 191 -3.53 -24.22 16.87
CA LYS A 191 -4.17 -23.56 15.73
C LYS A 191 -3.27 -23.61 14.50
N LYS A 192 -3.89 -23.77 13.33
CA LYS A 192 -3.21 -23.63 12.04
C LYS A 192 -3.65 -22.33 11.38
N LEU A 193 -2.69 -21.48 11.02
CA LEU A 193 -2.95 -20.26 10.26
C LEU A 193 -2.65 -20.52 8.77
N ASN A 194 -3.60 -20.17 7.92
CA ASN A 194 -3.38 -20.08 6.48
C ASN A 194 -2.79 -18.69 6.20
N LEU A 195 -1.47 -18.63 6.05
CA LEU A 195 -0.76 -17.39 5.75
C LEU A 195 -0.87 -17.08 4.24
N MET A 196 -0.71 -15.80 3.88
CA MET A 196 -0.93 -15.34 2.50
C MET A 196 0.09 -15.86 1.48
N TYR A 197 1.28 -16.29 1.93
CA TYR A 197 2.36 -16.71 1.04
C TYR A 197 3.05 -17.98 1.55
N ASP A 198 3.30 -18.91 0.63
CA ASP A 198 3.96 -20.18 0.96
C ASP A 198 5.49 -20.10 0.93
N LYS A 199 6.09 -19.45 -0.07
CA LYS A 199 7.55 -19.24 -0.20
C LYS A 199 7.89 -18.13 -1.19
N GLY A 200 9.13 -17.63 -1.15
CA GLY A 200 9.68 -16.68 -2.14
C GLY A 200 9.14 -15.25 -2.02
N LYS A 201 8.42 -14.95 -0.93
CA LYS A 201 7.90 -13.62 -0.60
C LYS A 201 8.25 -13.28 0.84
N LEU A 202 8.83 -12.10 1.01
CA LEU A 202 9.20 -11.52 2.30
C LEU A 202 8.24 -10.38 2.63
N TYR A 203 7.56 -10.48 3.77
CA TYR A 203 6.64 -9.44 4.25
C TYR A 203 6.81 -9.14 5.75
N GLY A 204 7.59 -9.97 6.44
CA GLY A 204 7.91 -9.88 7.85
C GLY A 204 6.68 -9.70 8.72
N THR A 205 6.66 -8.69 9.59
CA THR A 205 5.47 -8.31 10.37
C THR A 205 4.63 -7.24 9.67
N LEU A 206 5.01 -6.80 8.46
CA LEU A 206 4.46 -5.62 7.78
C LEU A 206 3.25 -5.90 6.87
N TYR A 207 2.50 -6.98 7.15
CA TYR A 207 1.27 -7.41 6.47
C TYR A 207 1.43 -7.91 5.02
N HIS A 208 2.08 -7.15 4.14
CA HIS A 208 2.21 -7.48 2.72
C HIS A 208 3.59 -7.12 2.18
N TYR A 209 4.08 -7.85 1.16
CA TYR A 209 5.42 -7.63 0.60
C TYR A 209 5.60 -6.22 0.01
N ASP A 210 4.52 -5.58 -0.48
CA ASP A 210 4.59 -4.20 -0.97
C ASP A 210 4.89 -3.16 0.13
N TYR A 211 4.35 -3.37 1.35
CA TYR A 211 4.68 -2.51 2.49
C TYR A 211 6.09 -2.79 3.00
N MET A 212 6.58 -4.04 2.92
CA MET A 212 8.00 -4.33 3.16
C MET A 212 8.92 -3.58 2.19
N GLY A 213 8.55 -3.51 0.90
CA GLY A 213 9.24 -2.67 -0.08
C GLY A 213 9.22 -1.18 0.29
N SER A 214 8.07 -0.67 0.72
CA SER A 214 7.90 0.73 1.15
C SER A 214 8.71 1.06 2.41
N PHE A 215 8.79 0.12 3.36
CA PHE A 215 9.68 0.21 4.52
C PHE A 215 11.15 0.27 4.08
N ALA A 216 11.58 -0.65 3.22
CA ALA A 216 12.96 -0.65 2.71
C ALA A 216 13.29 0.66 1.96
N ALA A 217 12.33 1.25 1.24
CA ALA A 217 12.50 2.53 0.55
C ALA A 217 12.75 3.71 1.50
N ILE A 218 12.25 3.67 2.73
CA ILE A 218 12.62 4.65 3.77
C ILE A 218 14.02 4.38 4.30
N ILE A 219 14.25 3.12 4.69
CA ILE A 219 15.35 2.78 5.60
C ILE A 219 16.68 2.62 4.88
N LEU A 220 16.70 2.02 3.69
CA LEU A 220 17.93 1.81 2.93
C LEU A 220 18.66 3.13 2.60
N PRO A 221 18.05 4.15 1.96
CA PRO A 221 18.77 5.39 1.68
C PRO A 221 19.21 6.11 2.96
N LEU A 222 18.40 6.06 4.02
CA LEU A 222 18.76 6.63 5.32
C LEU A 222 20.02 5.96 5.90
N LEU A 223 20.03 4.64 6.02
CA LEU A 223 21.17 3.90 6.58
C LEU A 223 22.42 3.97 5.67
N ALA A 224 22.24 3.97 4.35
CA ALA A 224 23.35 4.09 3.41
C ALA A 224 24.10 5.42 3.58
N VAL A 225 23.38 6.54 3.71
CA VAL A 225 23.99 7.85 3.98
C VAL A 225 24.74 7.83 5.30
N LEU A 226 24.13 7.32 6.37
CA LEU A 226 24.79 7.25 7.67
C LEU A 226 26.05 6.38 7.63
N THR A 227 26.02 5.26 6.90
CA THR A 227 27.16 4.37 6.71
C THR A 227 28.32 5.07 5.99
N ILE A 228 28.03 5.79 4.90
CA ILE A 228 29.06 6.46 4.09
C ILE A 228 29.83 7.49 4.93
N PHE A 229 29.10 8.28 5.72
CA PHE A 229 29.66 9.43 6.44
C PHE A 229 30.08 9.13 7.89
N GLU A 230 29.83 7.92 8.41
CA GLU A 230 30.33 7.51 9.73
C GLU A 230 31.86 7.36 9.72
N LYS A 231 32.50 7.90 10.75
CA LYS A 231 33.96 7.91 10.91
C LYS A 231 34.44 6.77 11.81
N LYS A 232 33.65 6.40 12.81
CA LYS A 232 34.00 5.32 13.75
C LYS A 232 33.76 3.96 13.11
N LEU A 233 34.83 3.19 12.91
CA LEU A 233 34.79 1.92 12.18
C LEU A 233 33.72 0.95 12.71
N ILE A 234 33.59 0.79 14.04
CA ILE A 234 32.61 -0.12 14.63
C ILE A 234 31.16 0.27 14.29
N TYR A 235 30.82 1.56 14.36
CA TYR A 235 29.48 2.05 14.00
C TYR A 235 29.26 2.01 12.49
N LYS A 236 30.31 2.27 11.71
CA LYS A 236 30.28 2.16 10.25
C LYS A 236 30.00 0.73 9.80
N ILE A 237 30.65 -0.27 10.40
CA ILE A 237 30.41 -1.68 10.11
C ILE A 237 28.98 -2.06 10.50
N GLY A 238 28.51 -1.68 11.69
CA GLY A 238 27.14 -1.96 12.14
C GLY A 238 26.08 -1.37 11.21
N LEU A 239 26.23 -0.09 10.82
CA LEU A 239 25.34 0.57 9.86
C LEU A 239 25.43 -0.06 8.47
N GLY A 240 26.62 -0.49 8.04
CA GLY A 240 26.84 -1.21 6.79
C GLY A 240 26.09 -2.54 6.75
N ILE A 241 26.18 -3.34 7.83
CA ILE A 241 25.42 -4.58 7.97
C ILE A 241 23.92 -4.30 7.89
N CYS A 242 23.41 -3.29 8.62
CA CYS A 242 21.99 -2.94 8.57
C CYS A 242 21.55 -2.44 7.18
N SER A 243 22.43 -1.77 6.44
CA SER A 243 22.16 -1.37 5.06
C SER A 243 22.06 -2.60 4.13
N LEU A 244 22.95 -3.59 4.29
CA LEU A 244 22.89 -4.86 3.54
C LEU A 244 21.62 -5.67 3.89
N LEU A 245 21.22 -5.68 5.16
CA LEU A 245 19.94 -6.26 5.60
C LEU A 245 18.76 -5.55 4.96
N SER A 246 18.79 -4.21 4.85
CA SER A 246 17.74 -3.45 4.16
C SER A 246 17.69 -3.74 2.66
N ILE A 247 18.83 -4.03 2.01
CA ILE A 247 18.88 -4.52 0.63
C ILE A 247 18.21 -5.90 0.52
N TRP A 248 18.48 -6.80 1.48
CA TRP A 248 17.79 -8.08 1.56
C TRP A 248 16.27 -7.92 1.67
N LEU A 249 15.78 -7.04 2.54
CA LEU A 249 14.34 -6.74 2.66
C LEU A 249 13.74 -6.23 1.34
N LEU A 250 14.45 -5.32 0.66
CA LEU A 250 14.01 -4.75 -0.61
C LEU A 250 13.83 -5.83 -1.69
N PHE A 251 14.89 -6.60 -1.99
CA PHE A 251 14.85 -7.62 -3.04
C PHE A 251 14.04 -8.86 -2.63
N GLY A 252 14.11 -9.28 -1.37
CA GLY A 252 13.36 -10.40 -0.83
C GLY A 252 11.85 -10.17 -0.87
N SER A 253 11.38 -8.92 -0.71
CA SER A 253 9.96 -8.59 -0.89
C SER A 253 9.52 -8.67 -2.36
N SER A 254 10.45 -8.45 -3.29
CA SER A 254 10.17 -8.29 -4.72
C SER A 254 9.13 -7.21 -5.04
N SER A 255 9.01 -6.18 -4.20
CA SER A 255 8.07 -5.08 -4.41
C SER A 255 8.61 -4.08 -5.45
N ARG A 256 7.77 -3.77 -6.45
CA ARG A 256 8.05 -2.76 -7.47
C ARG A 256 8.12 -1.35 -6.86
N ALA A 257 7.19 -1.05 -5.94
CA ALA A 257 7.10 0.23 -5.24
C ALA A 257 8.41 0.56 -4.50
N GLY A 258 8.95 -0.42 -3.75
CA GLY A 258 10.20 -0.25 -3.01
C GLY A 258 11.39 0.08 -3.92
N LEU A 259 11.52 -0.61 -5.05
CA LEU A 259 12.60 -0.40 -6.01
C LEU A 259 12.54 1.00 -6.62
N VAL A 260 11.35 1.43 -7.05
CA VAL A 260 11.12 2.79 -7.57
C VAL A 260 11.46 3.83 -6.51
N GLY A 261 11.00 3.65 -5.27
CA GLY A 261 11.31 4.54 -4.16
C GLY A 261 12.82 4.73 -3.96
N VAL A 262 13.58 3.64 -3.85
CA VAL A 262 15.04 3.69 -3.69
C VAL A 262 15.74 4.34 -4.90
N ALA A 263 15.27 4.07 -6.12
CA ALA A 263 15.84 4.67 -7.33
C ALA A 263 15.68 6.20 -7.34
N PHE A 264 14.50 6.72 -6.98
CA PHE A 264 14.29 8.16 -6.85
C PHE A 264 15.08 8.77 -5.70
N SER A 265 15.19 8.10 -4.56
CA SER A 265 16.10 8.53 -3.48
C SER A 265 17.55 8.63 -3.97
N PHE A 266 18.01 7.71 -4.82
CA PHE A 266 19.34 7.78 -5.41
C PHE A 266 19.52 8.99 -6.33
N ILE A 267 18.54 9.28 -7.21
CA ILE A 267 18.56 10.48 -8.08
C ILE A 267 18.65 11.75 -7.23
N PHE A 268 17.83 11.86 -6.17
CA PHE A 268 17.90 13.01 -5.27
C PHE A 268 19.20 13.07 -4.48
N ALA A 269 19.80 11.93 -4.13
CA ALA A 269 21.11 11.90 -3.49
C ALA A 269 22.20 12.52 -4.38
N LEU A 270 22.13 12.34 -5.71
CA LEU A 270 23.05 12.99 -6.66
C LEU A 270 22.91 14.51 -6.64
N ILE A 271 21.69 15.04 -6.52
CA ILE A 271 21.44 16.48 -6.40
C ILE A 271 21.96 16.98 -5.04
N LEU A 272 21.60 16.29 -3.96
CA LEU A 272 21.94 16.71 -2.60
C LEU A 272 23.45 16.68 -2.38
N PHE A 273 24.16 15.67 -2.89
CA PHE A 273 25.61 15.51 -2.71
C PHE A 273 26.47 15.90 -3.92
N GLY A 274 25.90 16.52 -4.97
CA GLY A 274 26.55 16.65 -6.27
C GLY A 274 28.01 17.15 -6.26
N ARG A 275 28.35 18.14 -5.42
CA ARG A 275 29.74 18.63 -5.28
C ARG A 275 30.63 17.81 -4.36
N SER A 276 30.05 17.01 -3.45
CA SER A 276 30.78 16.16 -2.51
C SER A 276 31.01 14.74 -3.04
N LEU A 277 30.35 14.33 -4.13
CA LEU A 277 30.48 12.98 -4.71
C LEU A 277 31.93 12.64 -5.07
N SER A 278 32.67 13.59 -5.65
CA SER A 278 34.07 13.40 -6.05
C SER A 278 35.01 13.10 -4.88
N LYS A 279 34.64 13.48 -3.65
CA LYS A 279 35.45 13.22 -2.44
C LYS A 279 35.15 11.86 -1.81
N ASN A 280 33.92 11.36 -1.96
CA ASN A 280 33.45 10.14 -1.29
C ASN A 280 33.12 9.00 -2.28
N TRP A 281 33.66 9.03 -3.50
CA TRP A 281 33.36 8.05 -4.55
C TRP A 281 33.74 6.61 -4.18
N LYS A 282 34.78 6.41 -3.36
CA LYS A 282 35.23 5.06 -2.95
C LYS A 282 34.17 4.31 -2.10
N PRO A 283 33.65 4.84 -0.97
CA PRO A 283 32.53 4.24 -0.26
C PRO A 283 31.28 4.01 -1.12
N ILE A 284 30.97 4.93 -2.04
CA ILE A 284 29.83 4.80 -2.96
C ILE A 284 30.03 3.61 -3.89
N LEU A 285 31.23 3.49 -4.49
CA LEU A 285 31.58 2.39 -5.39
C LEU A 285 31.58 1.04 -4.66
N ILE A 286 32.06 0.99 -3.42
CA ILE A 286 31.99 -0.21 -2.57
C ILE A 286 30.53 -0.59 -2.28
N GLY A 287 29.68 0.38 -1.97
CA GLY A 287 28.25 0.15 -1.75
C GLY A 287 27.53 -0.37 -3.00
N LEU A 288 27.82 0.21 -4.17
CA LEU A 288 27.28 -0.25 -5.46
C LEU A 288 27.78 -1.66 -5.80
N ALA A 289 29.06 -1.95 -5.58
CA ALA A 289 29.62 -3.29 -5.79
C ALA A 289 28.99 -4.33 -4.85
N ALA A 290 28.80 -3.99 -3.58
CA ALA A 290 28.12 -4.87 -2.61
C ALA A 290 26.66 -5.12 -3.00
N LEU A 291 25.96 -4.10 -3.51
CA LEU A 291 24.59 -4.23 -4.01
C LEU A 291 24.52 -5.11 -5.25
N LEU A 292 25.46 -4.96 -6.19
CA LEU A 292 25.59 -5.83 -7.36
C LEU A 292 25.85 -7.29 -6.97
N VAL A 293 26.79 -7.53 -6.05
CA VAL A 293 27.09 -8.89 -5.55
C VAL A 293 25.88 -9.50 -4.86
N LEU A 294 25.17 -8.73 -4.02
CA LEU A 294 23.94 -9.19 -3.39
C LEU A 294 22.84 -9.48 -4.41
N ALA A 295 22.63 -8.60 -5.40
CA ALA A 295 21.63 -8.81 -6.45
C ALA A 295 21.94 -10.07 -7.27
N ILE A 296 23.21 -10.27 -7.66
CA ILE A 296 23.66 -11.48 -8.39
C ILE A 296 23.53 -12.72 -7.51
N GLY A 297 23.98 -12.67 -6.26
CA GLY A 297 23.91 -13.78 -5.31
C GLY A 297 22.47 -14.18 -5.01
N LEU A 298 21.58 -13.21 -4.81
CA LEU A 298 20.15 -13.44 -4.64
C LEU A 298 19.52 -13.99 -5.92
N ASN A 299 19.89 -13.48 -7.09
CA ASN A 299 19.38 -14.00 -8.35
C ASN A 299 19.81 -15.46 -8.57
N ALA A 300 21.05 -15.80 -8.25
CA ALA A 300 21.54 -17.18 -8.30
C ALA A 300 20.80 -18.09 -7.30
N ALA A 301 20.65 -17.65 -6.06
CA ALA A 301 19.92 -18.39 -5.02
C ALA A 301 18.44 -18.62 -5.38
N THR A 302 17.86 -17.74 -6.20
CA THR A 302 16.46 -17.79 -6.64
C THR A 302 16.27 -18.43 -8.01
N LYS A 303 17.32 -19.07 -8.55
CA LYS A 303 17.31 -19.71 -9.88
C LYS A 303 16.86 -18.77 -11.01
N GLY A 304 17.24 -17.49 -10.95
CA GLY A 304 16.96 -16.50 -12.00
C GLY A 304 15.68 -15.68 -11.80
N ALA A 305 14.85 -16.00 -10.81
CA ALA A 305 13.52 -15.38 -10.65
C ALA A 305 13.55 -13.86 -10.42
N ILE A 306 14.68 -13.29 -9.97
CA ILE A 306 14.83 -11.85 -9.76
C ILE A 306 15.10 -11.13 -11.08
N PHE A 307 16.03 -11.63 -11.90
CA PHE A 307 16.39 -10.99 -13.17
C PHE A 307 15.38 -11.27 -14.29
N GLU A 308 14.65 -12.38 -14.26
CA GLU A 308 13.52 -12.62 -15.18
C GLU A 308 12.43 -11.55 -15.08
N ARG A 309 12.33 -10.86 -13.94
CA ARG A 309 11.38 -9.76 -13.74
C ARG A 309 11.90 -8.42 -14.27
N ALA A 310 13.20 -8.25 -14.49
CA ALA A 310 13.78 -6.98 -14.93
C ALA A 310 13.25 -6.52 -16.32
N PRO A 311 13.13 -7.40 -17.34
CA PRO A 311 12.52 -7.03 -18.63
C PRO A 311 11.08 -6.52 -18.52
N LEU A 312 10.29 -7.04 -17.56
CA LEU A 312 8.90 -6.62 -17.35
C LEU A 312 8.79 -5.14 -16.95
N PHE A 313 9.79 -4.59 -16.25
CA PHE A 313 9.82 -3.16 -15.91
C PHE A 313 10.11 -2.29 -17.13
N LEU A 314 10.96 -2.76 -18.05
CA LEU A 314 11.26 -2.06 -19.29
C LEU A 314 10.05 -2.08 -20.24
N SER A 315 9.31 -3.20 -20.29
CA SER A 315 8.06 -3.27 -21.05
C SER A 315 6.96 -2.40 -20.44
N ASP A 316 6.83 -2.36 -19.10
CA ASP A 316 5.87 -1.47 -18.45
C ASP A 316 6.20 0.01 -18.75
N ALA A 317 7.49 0.37 -18.77
CA ALA A 317 7.92 1.72 -19.12
C ALA A 317 7.65 2.06 -20.59
N SER A 318 7.83 1.13 -21.54
CA SER A 318 7.52 1.39 -22.95
C SER A 318 6.02 1.50 -23.22
N LEU A 319 5.19 0.69 -22.54
CA LEU A 319 3.73 0.77 -22.62
C LEU A 319 3.16 2.14 -22.24
N LEU A 320 3.82 2.88 -21.33
CA LEU A 320 3.39 4.24 -20.98
C LEU A 320 3.41 5.20 -22.17
N PHE A 321 4.35 5.02 -23.11
CA PHE A 321 4.55 5.91 -24.25
C PHE A 321 3.79 5.49 -25.51
N ASN A 322 3.19 4.29 -25.53
CA ASN A 322 2.39 3.83 -26.67
C ASN A 322 1.01 4.51 -26.67
N ASP A 323 0.54 4.86 -27.87
CA ASP A 323 -0.86 5.29 -28.07
C ASP A 323 -1.75 4.07 -28.25
N THR A 324 -2.62 3.86 -27.27
CA THR A 324 -3.56 2.74 -27.17
C THR A 324 -4.99 3.23 -27.03
N SER A 325 -5.27 4.49 -27.40
CA SER A 325 -6.58 5.14 -27.21
C SER A 325 -7.75 4.44 -27.90
N ASN A 326 -7.50 3.72 -29.00
CA ASN A 326 -8.50 2.95 -29.76
C ASN A 326 -8.56 1.46 -29.37
N PHE A 327 -7.81 1.04 -28.36
CA PHE A 327 -7.80 -0.36 -27.92
C PHE A 327 -9.09 -0.69 -27.16
N ASP A 328 -9.73 -1.80 -27.51
CA ASP A 328 -10.89 -2.33 -26.80
C ASP A 328 -10.50 -3.61 -26.05
N PRO A 329 -10.39 -3.55 -24.70
CA PRO A 329 -10.03 -4.69 -23.86
C PRO A 329 -10.94 -5.90 -24.02
N SER A 330 -12.22 -5.70 -24.34
CA SER A 330 -13.20 -6.79 -24.46
C SER A 330 -12.87 -7.75 -25.60
N ASN A 331 -12.18 -7.28 -26.65
CA ASN A 331 -11.75 -8.14 -27.76
C ASN A 331 -10.60 -9.09 -27.38
N SER A 332 -9.97 -8.87 -26.22
CA SER A 332 -8.89 -9.71 -25.71
C SER A 332 -9.35 -10.67 -24.59
N THR A 333 -10.65 -10.73 -24.30
CA THR A 333 -11.22 -11.62 -23.29
C THR A 333 -12.12 -12.70 -23.93
N PRO A 334 -12.22 -13.90 -23.32
CA PRO A 334 -13.11 -14.95 -23.82
C PRO A 334 -14.60 -14.61 -23.78
N VAL A 335 -15.00 -13.69 -22.91
CA VAL A 335 -16.35 -13.11 -22.83
C VAL A 335 -16.21 -11.61 -23.04
N LYS A 336 -17.00 -11.04 -23.94
CA LYS A 336 -17.00 -9.62 -24.29
C LYS A 336 -17.94 -8.82 -23.42
N ASP A 337 -19.10 -9.38 -23.09
CA ASP A 337 -20.17 -8.71 -22.37
C ASP A 337 -21.15 -9.70 -21.77
N ILE A 338 -21.92 -9.29 -20.76
CA ILE A 338 -23.05 -10.03 -20.20
C ILE A 338 -24.20 -9.05 -19.97
N LYS A 339 -25.35 -9.34 -20.57
CA LYS A 339 -26.54 -8.48 -20.49
C LYS A 339 -27.72 -9.25 -19.93
N TYR A 340 -28.56 -8.56 -19.18
CA TYR A 340 -29.87 -9.07 -18.82
C TYR A 340 -30.92 -8.49 -19.78
N VAL A 341 -31.70 -9.34 -20.43
CA VAL A 341 -32.72 -8.96 -21.43
C VAL A 341 -33.96 -9.82 -21.20
N ASP A 342 -35.11 -9.20 -20.96
CA ASP A 342 -36.43 -9.84 -20.98
C ASP A 342 -36.55 -11.20 -20.23
N GLY A 343 -35.89 -11.35 -19.08
CA GLY A 343 -35.96 -12.58 -18.28
C GLY A 343 -34.82 -13.57 -18.48
N HIS A 344 -33.90 -13.32 -19.42
CA HIS A 344 -32.74 -14.19 -19.68
C HIS A 344 -31.43 -13.40 -19.62
N SER A 345 -30.34 -14.12 -19.42
CA SER A 345 -28.98 -13.56 -19.48
C SER A 345 -28.34 -13.87 -20.83
N GLU A 346 -27.79 -12.87 -21.49
CA GLU A 346 -27.05 -12.98 -22.76
C GLU A 346 -25.55 -12.85 -22.49
N VAL A 347 -24.78 -13.90 -22.79
CA VAL A 347 -23.32 -13.90 -22.71
C VAL A 347 -22.76 -13.67 -24.11
N VAL A 348 -22.18 -12.50 -24.34
CA VAL A 348 -21.59 -12.12 -25.63
C VAL A 348 -20.17 -12.65 -25.72
N LEU A 349 -19.89 -13.46 -26.73
CA LEU A 349 -18.59 -14.08 -26.99
C LEU A 349 -17.94 -13.45 -28.24
N PRO A 350 -16.67 -13.74 -28.54
CA PRO A 350 -16.01 -13.19 -29.73
C PRO A 350 -16.70 -13.48 -31.06
N ASN A 351 -17.31 -14.67 -31.19
CA ASN A 351 -17.88 -15.16 -32.45
C ASN A 351 -19.40 -15.33 -32.43
N ASP A 352 -20.06 -15.36 -31.27
CA ASP A 352 -21.50 -15.58 -31.14
C ASP A 352 -21.99 -15.10 -29.75
N THR A 353 -23.26 -15.32 -29.40
CA THR A 353 -23.86 -15.01 -28.09
C THR A 353 -24.58 -16.24 -27.57
N ILE A 354 -24.45 -16.55 -26.28
CA ILE A 354 -25.26 -17.58 -25.61
C ILE A 354 -26.33 -16.88 -24.77
N LYS A 355 -27.60 -17.08 -25.12
CA LYS A 355 -28.75 -16.67 -24.31
C LYS A 355 -29.10 -17.81 -23.35
N ILE A 356 -29.19 -17.52 -22.06
CA ILE A 356 -29.47 -18.47 -20.99
C ILE A 356 -30.84 -18.14 -20.41
N SER A 357 -31.84 -18.96 -20.74
CA SER A 357 -33.21 -18.85 -20.23
C SER A 357 -33.60 -20.09 -19.42
N PHE A 358 -34.71 -20.01 -18.69
CA PHE A 358 -35.28 -21.14 -17.98
C PHE A 358 -36.73 -21.39 -18.47
N GLU A 359 -36.90 -22.44 -19.27
CA GLU A 359 -38.15 -22.77 -19.96
C GLU A 359 -38.51 -24.23 -19.64
N ASN A 360 -39.79 -24.53 -19.38
CA ASN A 360 -40.27 -25.89 -19.11
C ASN A 360 -39.47 -26.65 -18.02
N ASN A 361 -39.15 -25.99 -16.91
CA ASN A 361 -38.35 -26.50 -15.79
C ASN A 361 -36.90 -26.91 -16.15
N ASN A 362 -36.36 -26.45 -17.28
CA ASN A 362 -34.98 -26.71 -17.68
C ASN A 362 -34.29 -25.43 -18.16
N TYR A 363 -32.97 -25.39 -18.02
CA TYR A 363 -32.17 -24.36 -18.67
C TYR A 363 -32.16 -24.59 -20.18
N VAL A 364 -32.39 -23.52 -20.94
CA VAL A 364 -32.33 -23.51 -22.40
C VAL A 364 -31.25 -22.54 -22.83
N PHE A 365 -30.39 -23.01 -23.74
CA PHE A 365 -29.29 -22.24 -24.31
C PHE A 365 -29.59 -21.97 -25.77
N LYS A 366 -29.62 -20.69 -26.18
CA LYS A 366 -29.84 -20.29 -27.59
C LYS A 366 -28.66 -19.46 -28.09
N ASN A 367 -28.37 -19.54 -29.39
CA ASN A 367 -27.35 -18.70 -30.01
C ASN A 367 -27.90 -17.30 -30.37
N SER A 368 -27.10 -16.45 -31.03
CA SER A 368 -27.53 -15.11 -31.47
C SER A 368 -28.70 -15.11 -32.47
N LYS A 369 -28.95 -16.24 -33.16
CA LYS A 369 -30.06 -16.42 -34.12
C LYS A 369 -31.30 -17.08 -33.50
N ASP A 370 -31.34 -17.21 -32.17
CA ASP A 370 -32.40 -17.89 -31.42
C ASP A 370 -32.51 -19.40 -31.69
N GLU A 371 -31.46 -20.02 -32.25
CA GLU A 371 -31.37 -21.46 -32.46
C GLU A 371 -30.91 -22.14 -31.16
N VAL A 372 -31.58 -23.23 -30.76
CA VAL A 372 -31.26 -23.96 -29.52
C VAL A 372 -29.94 -24.71 -29.67
N ILE A 373 -29.01 -24.44 -28.76
CA ILE A 373 -27.72 -25.14 -28.66
C ILE A 373 -27.92 -26.41 -27.84
N SER A 374 -27.60 -27.55 -28.44
CA SER A 374 -27.73 -28.86 -27.78
C SER A 374 -26.63 -29.03 -26.73
N TYR A 375 -27.01 -28.87 -25.45
CA TYR A 375 -26.19 -29.17 -24.30
C TYR A 375 -26.64 -30.49 -23.65
N SER A 376 -25.73 -31.46 -23.53
CA SER A 376 -25.96 -32.72 -22.81
C SER A 376 -25.49 -32.61 -21.37
N GLU A 377 -26.33 -32.98 -20.41
CA GLU A 377 -25.98 -33.04 -18.99
C GLU A 377 -25.28 -34.36 -18.65
N ASN A 378 -24.12 -34.27 -18.00
CA ASN A 378 -23.46 -35.39 -17.34
C ASN A 378 -22.96 -34.93 -15.97
N ASN A 379 -23.38 -35.60 -14.89
CA ASN A 379 -22.99 -35.26 -13.51
C ASN A 379 -23.14 -33.76 -13.17
N LYS A 380 -24.27 -33.14 -13.54
CA LYS A 380 -24.57 -31.70 -13.34
C LYS A 380 -23.67 -30.75 -14.14
N VAL A 381 -22.97 -31.25 -15.15
CA VAL A 381 -22.21 -30.43 -16.11
C VAL A 381 -22.87 -30.56 -17.48
N PHE A 382 -23.30 -29.44 -18.02
CA PHE A 382 -23.81 -29.29 -19.37
C PHE A 382 -22.62 -29.05 -20.30
N THR A 383 -22.45 -29.92 -21.29
CA THR A 383 -21.42 -29.78 -22.34
C THR A 383 -22.06 -29.88 -23.72
N THR A 384 -21.42 -29.30 -24.73
CA THR A 384 -21.92 -29.33 -26.11
C THR A 384 -20.86 -29.84 -27.07
N ASN A 385 -21.32 -30.50 -28.13
CA ASN A 385 -20.48 -30.91 -29.25
C ASN A 385 -20.44 -29.84 -30.37
N ASP A 386 -21.16 -28.72 -30.20
CA ASP A 386 -21.10 -27.61 -31.14
C ASP A 386 -19.66 -27.04 -31.18
N PRO A 387 -18.98 -27.05 -32.34
CA PRO A 387 -17.62 -26.54 -32.46
C PRO A 387 -17.48 -25.07 -32.03
N ALA A 388 -18.53 -24.24 -32.17
CA ALA A 388 -18.51 -22.84 -31.79
C ALA A 388 -18.46 -22.63 -30.27
N PHE A 389 -18.97 -23.59 -29.49
CA PHE A 389 -19.14 -23.49 -28.04
C PHE A 389 -18.41 -24.59 -27.25
N LYS A 390 -17.55 -25.39 -27.91
CA LYS A 390 -16.87 -26.56 -27.32
C LYS A 390 -16.09 -26.27 -26.02
N ASN A 391 -15.57 -25.05 -25.86
CA ASN A 391 -14.81 -24.64 -24.66
C ASN A 391 -15.69 -24.08 -23.54
N ILE A 392 -17.02 -24.05 -23.73
CA ILE A 392 -17.99 -23.48 -22.82
C ILE A 392 -18.85 -24.62 -22.27
N SER A 393 -18.74 -24.83 -20.96
CA SER A 393 -19.60 -25.74 -20.22
C SER A 393 -20.38 -24.98 -19.16
N PHE A 394 -21.48 -25.58 -18.68
CA PHE A 394 -22.22 -25.02 -17.56
C PHE A 394 -22.29 -26.01 -16.41
N ARG A 395 -21.97 -25.58 -15.19
CA ARG A 395 -22.07 -26.43 -13.99
C ARG A 395 -23.23 -26.01 -13.13
N TYR A 396 -24.14 -26.94 -12.87
CA TYR A 396 -25.26 -26.73 -11.96
C TYR A 396 -24.89 -27.08 -10.52
N THR A 397 -25.11 -26.12 -9.62
CA THR A 397 -24.93 -26.28 -8.18
C THR A 397 -26.25 -25.98 -7.48
N LYS A 398 -26.76 -26.98 -6.75
CA LYS A 398 -27.93 -26.81 -5.88
C LYS A 398 -27.45 -26.28 -4.54
N ASN A 399 -27.99 -25.15 -4.07
CA ASN A 399 -27.67 -24.62 -2.75
C ASN A 399 -28.64 -25.18 -1.70
N SER A 400 -28.09 -25.64 -0.58
CA SER A 400 -28.86 -26.15 0.57
C SER A 400 -29.51 -24.98 1.31
N GLY A 401 -30.67 -24.50 0.82
CA GLY A 401 -31.44 -23.44 1.50
C GLY A 401 -32.24 -22.50 0.59
N ARG A 402 -32.01 -22.50 -0.72
CA ARG A 402 -32.85 -21.78 -1.70
C ARG A 402 -33.66 -22.79 -2.53
N LYS A 403 -34.88 -22.40 -2.95
CA LYS A 403 -35.70 -23.18 -3.92
C LYS A 403 -35.04 -23.27 -5.30
N ALA A 404 -34.23 -22.27 -5.67
CA ALA A 404 -33.55 -22.16 -6.95
C ALA A 404 -32.07 -22.56 -6.87
N GLY A 405 -31.58 -23.28 -7.89
CA GLY A 405 -30.16 -23.60 -8.05
C GLY A 405 -29.40 -22.53 -8.83
N PHE A 406 -28.07 -22.62 -8.81
CA PHE A 406 -27.18 -21.76 -9.58
C PHE A 406 -26.63 -22.52 -10.78
N ILE A 407 -26.42 -21.82 -11.89
CA ILE A 407 -25.67 -22.34 -13.03
C ILE A 407 -24.43 -21.47 -13.25
N TYR A 408 -23.26 -22.11 -13.37
CA TYR A 408 -22.00 -21.42 -13.59
C TYR A 408 -21.54 -21.66 -15.01
N LEU A 409 -21.29 -20.59 -15.76
CA LEU A 409 -20.55 -20.66 -17.01
C LEU A 409 -19.10 -20.97 -16.70
N SER A 410 -18.60 -22.07 -17.26
CA SER A 410 -17.25 -22.54 -17.14
C SER A 410 -16.51 -22.45 -18.47
N LEU A 411 -15.31 -21.87 -18.44
CA LEU A 411 -14.37 -21.94 -19.55
C LEU A 411 -13.20 -22.83 -19.14
N ASN A 412 -12.90 -23.86 -19.94
CA ASN A 412 -11.86 -24.84 -19.63
C ASN A 412 -11.97 -25.40 -18.19
N ASP A 413 -13.18 -25.80 -17.79
CA ASP A 413 -13.54 -26.37 -16.48
C ASP A 413 -13.39 -25.46 -15.24
N GLN A 414 -13.07 -24.18 -15.43
CA GLN A 414 -13.09 -23.17 -14.36
C GLN A 414 -14.41 -22.41 -14.40
N GLY A 415 -15.16 -22.36 -13.31
CA GLY A 415 -16.37 -21.55 -13.18
C GLY A 415 -16.02 -20.07 -13.08
N ILE A 416 -16.55 -19.27 -14.01
CA ILE A 416 -16.17 -17.87 -14.18
C ILE A 416 -17.33 -16.94 -13.82
N PHE A 417 -18.50 -17.16 -14.43
CA PHE A 417 -19.70 -16.36 -14.19
C PHE A 417 -20.81 -17.24 -13.61
N GLY A 418 -21.41 -16.80 -12.50
CA GLY A 418 -22.54 -17.48 -11.89
C GLY A 418 -23.86 -16.83 -12.30
N PHE A 419 -24.90 -17.64 -12.45
CA PHE A 419 -26.25 -17.18 -12.70
C PHE A 419 -27.23 -17.81 -11.72
N SER A 420 -28.14 -17.00 -11.17
CA SER A 420 -29.25 -17.43 -10.34
C SER A 420 -30.50 -17.65 -11.17
N LEU A 421 -31.33 -18.59 -10.72
CA LEU A 421 -32.71 -18.70 -11.18
C LEU A 421 -33.62 -17.94 -10.20
N GLY A 422 -34.31 -16.91 -10.69
CA GLY A 422 -35.30 -16.13 -9.96
C GLY A 422 -36.58 -16.92 -9.67
N HIS A 423 -37.43 -16.37 -8.81
CA HIS A 423 -38.72 -16.97 -8.46
C HIS A 423 -39.76 -16.94 -9.60
N ASP A 424 -39.54 -16.07 -10.56
CA ASP A 424 -40.31 -15.82 -11.79
C ASP A 424 -39.69 -16.50 -13.02
N ASN A 425 -38.81 -17.48 -12.82
CA ASN A 425 -38.05 -18.19 -13.86
C ASN A 425 -37.07 -17.30 -14.64
N THR A 426 -36.71 -16.13 -14.11
CA THR A 426 -35.69 -15.27 -14.70
C THR A 426 -34.29 -15.80 -14.42
N VAL A 427 -33.33 -15.54 -15.32
CA VAL A 427 -31.94 -15.93 -15.13
C VAL A 427 -31.07 -14.67 -15.09
N HIS A 428 -30.46 -14.42 -13.93
CA HIS A 428 -29.65 -13.22 -13.67
C HIS A 428 -28.20 -13.58 -13.35
N LEU A 429 -27.27 -12.72 -13.76
CA LEU A 429 -25.88 -12.76 -13.29
C LEU A 429 -25.85 -12.49 -11.78
N ILE A 430 -24.97 -13.19 -11.06
CA ILE A 430 -24.79 -12.98 -9.62
C ILE A 430 -23.37 -12.57 -9.25
N ASP A 431 -23.25 -11.84 -8.15
CA ASP A 431 -21.99 -11.67 -7.45
C ASP A 431 -21.59 -13.03 -6.84
N PRO A 432 -20.40 -13.57 -7.16
CA PRO A 432 -19.97 -14.90 -6.71
C PRO A 432 -19.73 -15.00 -5.19
N LYS A 433 -19.60 -13.87 -4.48
CA LYS A 433 -19.41 -13.83 -3.03
C LYS A 433 -20.73 -13.77 -2.29
N THR A 434 -21.68 -12.97 -2.78
CA THR A 434 -22.95 -12.71 -2.06
C THR A 434 -24.11 -13.53 -2.61
N ASN A 435 -24.00 -14.06 -3.83
CA ASN A 435 -25.07 -14.67 -4.60
C ASN A 435 -26.31 -13.77 -4.74
N GLN A 436 -26.09 -12.46 -4.77
CA GLN A 436 -27.10 -11.46 -5.10
C GLN A 436 -27.04 -11.16 -6.60
N ASP A 437 -28.19 -10.86 -7.18
CA ASP A 437 -28.31 -10.52 -8.59
C ASP A 437 -27.60 -9.17 -8.83
N ILE A 438 -26.85 -9.11 -9.93
CA ILE A 438 -26.08 -7.92 -10.33
C ILE A 438 -26.18 -7.74 -11.85
N ASP A 439 -26.03 -6.49 -12.27
CA ASP A 439 -25.75 -6.15 -13.66
C ASP A 439 -24.24 -5.88 -13.81
N LEU A 440 -23.75 -6.12 -15.03
CA LEU A 440 -22.37 -5.82 -15.38
C LEU A 440 -22.17 -4.30 -15.45
N ASP A 441 -21.11 -3.79 -14.80
CA ASP A 441 -20.77 -2.38 -14.88
C ASP A 441 -19.96 -2.07 -16.14
N HIS A 442 -20.25 -0.93 -16.77
CA HIS A 442 -19.43 -0.33 -17.82
C HIS A 442 -18.89 1.02 -17.34
N PRO A 443 -17.87 1.03 -16.45
CA PRO A 443 -17.41 2.26 -15.84
C PRO A 443 -16.71 3.18 -16.84
N GLU A 444 -16.72 4.47 -16.54
CA GLU A 444 -15.87 5.42 -17.25
C GLU A 444 -14.38 5.07 -17.06
N VAL A 445 -13.60 5.18 -18.13
CA VAL A 445 -12.17 4.85 -18.14
C VAL A 445 -11.36 6.08 -18.51
N ALA A 446 -10.29 6.36 -17.75
CA ALA A 446 -9.34 7.40 -18.10
C ALA A 446 -8.66 7.09 -19.44
N LYS A 447 -8.95 7.92 -20.45
CA LYS A 447 -8.56 7.67 -21.86
C LYS A 447 -7.08 7.35 -22.08
N PHE A 448 -6.18 7.97 -21.30
CA PHE A 448 -4.73 7.77 -21.43
C PHE A 448 -4.22 6.43 -20.85
N LEU A 449 -5.08 5.66 -20.18
CA LEU A 449 -4.80 4.33 -19.62
C LEU A 449 -5.54 3.19 -20.32
N ILE A 450 -6.37 3.48 -21.33
CA ILE A 450 -7.01 2.46 -22.17
C ILE A 450 -5.92 1.61 -22.84
N GLY A 451 -6.01 0.28 -22.76
CA GLY A 451 -5.01 -0.65 -23.27
C GLY A 451 -3.74 -0.76 -22.43
N LYS A 452 -3.68 -0.08 -21.28
CA LYS A 452 -2.57 -0.12 -20.32
C LYS A 452 -2.98 -0.77 -19.00
N GLU A 453 -4.09 -1.51 -18.99
CA GLU A 453 -4.68 -2.09 -17.78
C GLU A 453 -3.73 -3.03 -17.03
N LYS A 454 -2.88 -3.79 -17.75
CA LYS A 454 -1.90 -4.72 -17.16
C LYS A 454 -0.68 -4.03 -16.53
N LEU A 455 -0.50 -2.72 -16.72
CA LEU A 455 0.66 -1.96 -16.24
C LEU A 455 0.82 -2.04 -14.72
N GLY A 456 2.06 -2.21 -14.25
CA GLY A 456 2.36 -2.12 -12.81
C GLY A 456 1.76 -3.26 -11.99
N SER A 457 1.64 -4.46 -12.58
CA SER A 457 0.88 -5.58 -12.02
C SER A 457 -0.61 -5.24 -11.88
N SER A 458 -1.21 -4.86 -13.01
CA SER A 458 -2.64 -4.54 -13.13
C SER A 458 -3.09 -3.28 -12.38
N ARG A 459 -2.16 -2.45 -11.91
CA ARG A 459 -2.47 -1.14 -11.32
C ARG A 459 -3.03 -0.17 -12.36
N GLY A 460 -2.63 -0.28 -13.62
CA GLY A 460 -3.19 0.50 -14.73
C GLY A 460 -4.71 0.35 -14.83
N TYR A 461 -5.24 -0.87 -14.64
CA TYR A 461 -6.68 -1.13 -14.57
C TYR A 461 -7.34 -0.34 -13.44
N ILE A 462 -6.83 -0.52 -12.22
CA ILE A 462 -7.37 0.14 -11.03
C ILE A 462 -7.35 1.66 -11.19
N TRP A 463 -6.24 2.24 -11.66
CA TRP A 463 -6.10 3.68 -11.85
C TRP A 463 -7.03 4.20 -12.95
N SER A 464 -7.18 3.45 -14.04
CA SER A 464 -8.03 3.85 -15.16
C SER A 464 -9.50 4.02 -14.78
N ARG A 465 -10.00 3.20 -13.84
CA ARG A 465 -11.35 3.30 -13.28
C ARG A 465 -11.44 4.24 -12.07
N SER A 466 -10.35 4.38 -11.31
CA SER A 466 -10.27 5.27 -10.14
C SER A 466 -10.22 6.76 -10.50
N ILE A 467 -9.48 7.14 -11.54
CA ILE A 467 -9.29 8.55 -11.90
C ILE A 467 -10.61 9.27 -12.24
N PRO A 468 -11.52 8.68 -13.04
CA PRO A 468 -12.83 9.29 -13.29
C PRO A 468 -13.66 9.51 -12.02
N LEU A 469 -13.48 8.71 -10.96
CA LEU A 469 -14.20 8.87 -9.69
C LEU A 469 -13.77 10.13 -8.91
N ILE A 470 -12.62 10.73 -9.22
CA ILE A 470 -12.14 11.95 -8.57
C ILE A 470 -13.12 13.13 -8.78
N LYS A 471 -13.86 13.15 -9.90
CA LYS A 471 -14.86 14.21 -10.17
C LYS A 471 -15.97 14.29 -9.11
N ASN A 472 -16.23 13.18 -8.41
CA ASN A 472 -17.20 13.11 -7.33
C ASN A 472 -16.61 13.52 -5.97
N ASN A 473 -15.29 13.68 -5.89
CA ASN A 473 -14.52 13.84 -4.65
C ASN A 473 -13.63 15.11 -4.66
N LEU A 474 -14.05 16.17 -5.36
CA LEU A 474 -13.22 17.38 -5.53
C LEU A 474 -12.96 18.13 -4.21
N ILE A 475 -14.00 18.31 -3.39
CA ILE A 475 -13.92 19.06 -2.13
C ILE A 475 -13.69 18.09 -0.97
N LEU A 476 -14.68 17.24 -0.71
CA LEU A 476 -14.62 16.16 0.27
C LEU A 476 -14.50 14.84 -0.49
N GLY A 477 -13.77 13.90 0.09
CA GLY A 477 -13.76 12.52 -0.37
C GLY A 477 -14.89 11.72 0.25
N SER A 478 -14.91 10.44 -0.08
CA SER A 478 -15.91 9.46 0.39
C SER A 478 -15.74 9.02 1.85
N GLY A 479 -14.67 9.43 2.51
CA GLY A 479 -14.26 8.96 3.82
C GLY A 479 -13.06 8.00 3.76
N PRO A 480 -12.21 7.97 4.80
CA PRO A 480 -11.04 7.11 4.81
C PRO A 480 -11.32 5.63 4.58
N ASP A 481 -10.54 5.00 3.70
CA ASP A 481 -10.58 3.57 3.41
C ASP A 481 -11.86 3.11 2.69
N THR A 482 -12.81 4.00 2.36
CA THR A 482 -14.10 3.64 1.75
C THR A 482 -14.04 3.42 0.23
N PHE A 483 -12.83 3.41 -0.35
CA PHE A 483 -12.60 3.08 -1.76
C PHE A 483 -13.37 1.86 -2.28
N PRO A 484 -13.43 0.70 -1.57
CA PRO A 484 -14.13 -0.49 -2.08
C PRO A 484 -15.61 -0.28 -2.43
N PHE A 485 -16.26 0.69 -1.78
CA PHE A 485 -17.69 1.00 -1.97
C PHE A 485 -17.94 1.91 -3.18
N GLN A 486 -16.92 2.64 -3.64
CA GLN A 486 -17.02 3.51 -4.83
C GLN A 486 -16.50 2.84 -6.09
N PHE A 487 -15.55 1.92 -5.94
CA PHE A 487 -14.93 1.27 -7.08
C PHE A 487 -15.97 0.37 -7.78
N PRO A 488 -16.06 0.38 -9.12
CA PRO A 488 -17.00 -0.45 -9.88
C PRO A 488 -16.63 -1.93 -9.75
N GLN A 489 -17.15 -2.60 -8.72
CA GLN A 489 -16.83 -4.00 -8.45
C GLN A 489 -17.39 -4.94 -9.52
N ASN A 490 -18.42 -4.53 -10.27
CA ASN A 490 -19.05 -5.36 -11.28
C ASN A 490 -18.46 -5.14 -12.69
N ASP A 491 -17.33 -4.43 -12.84
CA ASP A 491 -16.57 -4.36 -14.10
C ASP A 491 -15.82 -5.68 -14.37
N PHE A 492 -16.57 -6.76 -14.53
CA PHE A 492 -16.01 -8.11 -14.65
C PHE A 492 -15.17 -8.28 -15.92
N ILE A 493 -15.54 -7.61 -17.02
CA ILE A 493 -14.79 -7.69 -18.28
C ILE A 493 -13.44 -7.00 -18.14
N GLY A 494 -13.41 -5.78 -17.56
CA GLY A 494 -12.17 -5.08 -17.29
C GLY A 494 -11.26 -5.84 -16.33
N LYS A 495 -11.82 -6.43 -15.27
CA LYS A 495 -11.08 -7.33 -14.36
C LYS A 495 -10.53 -8.55 -15.07
N TYR A 496 -11.33 -9.17 -15.93
CA TYR A 496 -10.90 -10.35 -16.67
C TYR A 496 -9.74 -10.02 -17.61
N TYR A 497 -9.80 -8.90 -18.34
CA TYR A 497 -8.67 -8.46 -19.14
C TYR A 497 -7.42 -8.19 -18.30
N ALA A 498 -7.55 -7.53 -17.15
CA ALA A 498 -6.42 -7.08 -16.35
C ALA A 498 -5.76 -8.19 -15.52
N TYR A 499 -6.55 -9.14 -15.00
CA TYR A 499 -6.11 -10.14 -14.01
C TYR A 499 -6.26 -11.58 -14.49
N ASP A 500 -6.76 -11.79 -15.71
CA ASP A 500 -7.12 -13.11 -16.23
C ASP A 500 -8.18 -13.83 -15.36
N THR A 501 -8.93 -13.06 -14.54
CA THR A 501 -10.10 -13.49 -13.77
C THR A 501 -11.06 -12.32 -13.52
N PRO A 502 -12.39 -12.50 -13.68
CA PRO A 502 -13.36 -11.43 -13.38
C PRO A 502 -13.65 -11.28 -11.89
N ASN A 503 -13.34 -12.29 -11.08
CA ASN A 503 -13.82 -12.40 -9.70
C ASN A 503 -12.86 -11.81 -8.67
N ILE A 504 -11.85 -11.05 -9.13
CA ILE A 504 -10.94 -10.35 -8.21
C ILE A 504 -11.66 -9.19 -7.53
N PHE A 505 -11.38 -9.03 -6.25
CA PHE A 505 -11.88 -7.91 -5.47
C PHE A 505 -10.84 -6.81 -5.42
N VAL A 506 -11.24 -5.60 -5.78
CA VAL A 506 -10.36 -4.44 -5.77
C VAL A 506 -10.68 -3.63 -4.54
N ASP A 507 -9.83 -3.73 -3.53
CA ASP A 507 -10.08 -3.17 -2.20
C ASP A 507 -9.37 -1.83 -1.94
N LYS A 508 -8.52 -1.38 -2.86
CA LYS A 508 -7.75 -0.13 -2.76
C LYS A 508 -7.16 0.31 -4.10
N PRO A 509 -6.77 1.59 -4.24
CA PRO A 509 -6.22 2.12 -5.49
C PRO A 509 -4.75 1.72 -5.74
N HIS A 510 -4.04 1.20 -4.74
CA HIS A 510 -2.59 0.93 -4.80
C HIS A 510 -1.74 2.15 -5.23
N ASP A 511 -2.19 3.34 -4.86
CA ASP A 511 -1.49 4.61 -5.05
C ASP A 511 -1.93 5.57 -3.92
N LEU A 512 -0.97 6.07 -3.14
CA LEU A 512 -1.19 6.95 -2.00
C LEU A 512 -1.90 8.25 -2.40
N TYR A 513 -1.60 8.79 -3.57
CA TYR A 513 -2.12 10.08 -4.03
C TYR A 513 -3.56 9.95 -4.53
N LEU A 514 -3.85 8.89 -5.29
CA LEU A 514 -5.21 8.54 -5.69
C LEU A 514 -6.06 8.20 -4.47
N GLN A 515 -5.51 7.47 -3.49
CA GLN A 515 -6.20 7.20 -2.24
C GLN A 515 -6.58 8.49 -1.51
N ILE A 516 -5.63 9.42 -1.35
CA ILE A 516 -5.93 10.71 -0.70
C ILE A 516 -7.00 11.48 -1.49
N ALA A 517 -6.92 11.51 -2.82
CA ALA A 517 -7.89 12.22 -3.66
C ALA A 517 -9.31 11.67 -3.54
N LEU A 518 -9.46 10.34 -3.52
CA LEU A 518 -10.76 9.67 -3.47
C LEU A 518 -11.34 9.64 -2.05
N ASP A 519 -10.52 9.27 -1.07
CA ASP A 519 -10.99 9.06 0.31
C ASP A 519 -11.12 10.38 1.08
N TYR A 520 -10.20 11.33 0.86
CA TYR A 520 -10.12 12.57 1.66
C TYR A 520 -10.44 13.85 0.85
N GLY A 521 -10.49 13.74 -0.47
CA GLY A 521 -10.78 14.82 -1.40
C GLY A 521 -9.54 15.50 -1.98
N VAL A 522 -9.70 16.17 -3.13
CA VAL A 522 -8.58 16.83 -3.85
C VAL A 522 -7.96 17.97 -3.02
N ILE A 523 -8.74 18.66 -2.17
CA ILE A 523 -8.19 19.69 -1.28
C ILE A 523 -7.22 19.08 -0.25
N ALA A 524 -7.54 17.90 0.30
CA ALA A 524 -6.62 17.18 1.18
C ALA A 524 -5.35 16.75 0.41
N LEU A 525 -5.48 16.28 -0.83
CA LEU A 525 -4.33 15.95 -1.68
C LEU A 525 -3.41 17.17 -1.89
N ILE A 526 -3.98 18.32 -2.26
CA ILE A 526 -3.22 19.55 -2.46
C ILE A 526 -2.51 19.96 -1.16
N ALA A 527 -3.17 19.86 -0.02
CA ALA A 527 -2.57 20.14 1.28
C ALA A 527 -1.39 19.18 1.58
N PHE A 528 -1.58 17.88 1.36
CA PHE A 528 -0.52 16.87 1.52
C PHE A 528 0.69 17.17 0.62
N LEU A 529 0.47 17.42 -0.67
CA LEU A 529 1.52 17.76 -1.63
C LEU A 529 2.24 19.06 -1.26
N ALA A 530 1.51 20.09 -0.82
CA ALA A 530 2.10 21.33 -0.36
C ALA A 530 3.04 21.11 0.84
N ILE A 531 2.64 20.29 1.82
CA ILE A 531 3.50 19.92 2.96
C ILE A 531 4.79 19.24 2.47
N MET A 532 4.68 18.28 1.54
CA MET A 532 5.83 17.58 0.96
C MET A 532 6.76 18.54 0.20
N PHE A 533 6.22 19.38 -0.69
CA PHE A 533 7.01 20.34 -1.46
C PHE A 533 7.71 21.36 -0.58
N ILE A 534 7.04 21.89 0.45
CA ILE A 534 7.65 22.84 1.39
C ILE A 534 8.86 22.19 2.09
N TYR A 535 8.72 20.94 2.55
CA TYR A 535 9.82 20.22 3.18
C TYR A 535 10.97 19.92 2.21
N LEU A 536 10.68 19.38 1.02
CA LEU A 536 11.70 19.03 0.03
C LEU A 536 12.46 20.27 -0.46
N PHE A 537 11.75 21.37 -0.70
CA PHE A 537 12.37 22.64 -1.10
C PHE A 537 13.29 23.19 -0.01
N ASP A 538 12.89 23.05 1.25
CA ASP A 538 13.71 23.42 2.40
C ASP A 538 14.97 22.53 2.53
N CYS A 539 14.86 21.23 2.26
CA CYS A 539 16.01 20.32 2.15
C CYS A 539 16.97 20.73 1.03
N ILE A 540 16.46 21.03 -0.17
CA ILE A 540 17.28 21.48 -1.31
C ILE A 540 18.04 22.75 -0.94
N LYS A 541 17.35 23.75 -0.37
CA LYS A 541 17.99 25.00 0.08
C LYS A 541 19.09 24.77 1.12
N LEU A 542 18.89 23.82 2.02
CA LEU A 542 19.82 23.56 3.12
C LEU A 542 21.04 22.74 2.69
N TYR A 543 20.87 21.79 1.76
CA TYR A 543 21.83 20.71 1.56
C TYR A 543 22.38 20.58 0.13
N ALA A 544 21.64 21.05 -0.89
CA ALA A 544 22.04 20.80 -2.28
C ALA A 544 23.39 21.44 -2.63
N PHE A 545 24.19 20.68 -3.38
CA PHE A 545 25.47 21.12 -3.93
C PHE A 545 26.48 21.71 -2.91
N LYS A 546 26.42 21.31 -1.64
CA LYS A 546 27.43 21.71 -0.65
C LYS A 546 28.75 20.95 -0.84
N ALA A 547 29.86 21.63 -0.55
CA ALA A 547 31.21 21.07 -0.65
C ALA A 547 31.61 20.21 0.57
N SER A 548 30.94 20.41 1.70
CA SER A 548 31.09 19.68 2.96
C SER A 548 29.79 19.77 3.78
N TYR A 549 29.60 18.82 4.68
CA TYR A 549 28.41 18.71 5.51
C TYR A 549 28.83 18.54 6.97
N THR A 550 28.15 19.25 7.86
CA THR A 550 28.17 19.00 9.30
C THR A 550 27.41 17.71 9.63
N HIS A 551 27.61 17.18 10.84
CA HIS A 551 26.90 15.99 11.29
C HIS A 551 25.37 16.14 11.21
N SER A 552 24.83 17.27 11.66
CA SER A 552 23.38 17.55 11.63
C SER A 552 22.82 17.69 10.21
N GLU A 553 23.62 18.17 9.25
CA GLU A 553 23.22 18.23 7.84
C GLU A 553 23.22 16.84 7.20
N ILE A 554 24.17 15.97 7.54
CA ILE A 554 24.16 14.56 7.09
C ILE A 554 22.90 13.84 7.58
N LEU A 555 22.51 14.04 8.84
CA LEU A 555 21.26 13.48 9.38
C LEU A 555 20.03 14.03 8.63
N GLY A 556 20.03 15.33 8.30
CA GLY A 556 18.97 15.96 7.52
C GLY A 556 18.84 15.36 6.13
N VAL A 557 19.97 15.14 5.44
CA VAL A 557 20.00 14.48 4.13
C VAL A 557 19.51 13.03 4.24
N ALA A 558 19.97 12.27 5.23
CA ALA A 558 19.56 10.88 5.44
C ALA A 558 18.03 10.76 5.62
N ASN A 559 17.42 11.60 6.47
CA ASN A 559 15.96 11.63 6.63
C ASN A 559 15.26 12.02 5.32
N SER A 560 15.75 13.07 4.64
CA SER A 560 15.12 13.55 3.41
C SER A 560 15.07 12.47 2.33
N LEU A 561 16.13 11.67 2.17
CA LEU A 561 16.19 10.61 1.18
C LEU A 561 15.28 9.42 1.54
N GLY A 562 15.10 9.11 2.83
CA GLY A 562 14.10 8.13 3.27
C GLY A 562 12.66 8.59 3.03
N ILE A 563 12.38 9.88 3.26
CA ILE A 563 11.06 10.48 2.99
C ILE A 563 10.75 10.46 1.50
N ILE A 564 11.71 10.85 0.65
CA ILE A 564 11.59 10.75 -0.82
C ILE A 564 11.30 9.31 -1.24
N GLY A 565 12.02 8.34 -0.65
CA GLY A 565 11.83 6.93 -0.99
C GLY A 565 10.41 6.44 -0.74
N TYR A 566 9.81 6.82 0.40
CA TYR A 566 8.41 6.51 0.69
C TYR A 566 7.43 7.19 -0.27
N LEU A 567 7.63 8.48 -0.54
CA LEU A 567 6.74 9.24 -1.44
C LEU A 567 6.72 8.67 -2.85
N PHE A 568 7.87 8.25 -3.37
CA PHE A 568 7.92 7.65 -4.71
C PHE A 568 7.47 6.18 -4.71
N ALA A 569 7.67 5.43 -3.62
CA ALA A 569 7.00 4.15 -3.44
C ALA A 569 5.46 4.30 -3.40
N GLY A 570 4.96 5.44 -2.90
CA GLY A 570 3.55 5.80 -2.85
C GLY A 570 2.84 5.90 -4.20
N PHE A 571 3.54 6.02 -5.33
CA PHE A 571 2.91 5.91 -6.66
C PHE A 571 2.48 4.48 -7.01
N PHE A 572 2.91 3.48 -6.24
CA PHE A 572 2.59 2.06 -6.49
C PHE A 572 2.10 1.37 -5.22
N ASN A 573 1.91 2.12 -4.14
CA ASN A 573 1.43 1.58 -2.88
C ASN A 573 0.62 2.62 -2.10
N ASP A 574 -0.32 2.12 -1.32
CA ASP A 574 -1.18 2.86 -0.41
C ASP A 574 -0.54 3.04 0.98
N SER A 575 -1.17 3.85 1.84
CA SER A 575 -0.81 3.97 3.25
C SER A 575 -1.25 2.72 4.02
N LEU A 576 -0.42 2.27 4.97
CA LEU A 576 -0.80 1.24 5.93
C LEU A 576 -0.07 1.41 7.26
N ILE A 577 -0.77 1.12 8.35
CA ILE A 577 -0.32 1.23 9.72
C ILE A 577 0.95 0.44 10.07
N SER A 578 1.29 -0.56 9.28
CA SER A 578 2.56 -1.26 9.46
C SER A 578 3.77 -0.35 9.17
N VAL A 579 3.64 0.65 8.30
CA VAL A 579 4.75 1.48 7.82
C VAL A 579 4.50 2.98 7.99
N ALA A 580 3.27 3.45 7.86
CA ALA A 580 2.93 4.86 7.95
C ALA A 580 3.42 5.54 9.27
N PRO A 581 3.30 4.93 10.47
CA PRO A 581 3.88 5.50 11.69
C PRO A 581 5.37 5.79 11.58
N ILE A 582 6.13 4.92 10.91
CA ILE A 582 7.58 5.07 10.68
C ILE A 582 7.82 6.31 9.81
N PHE A 583 7.09 6.42 8.69
CA PHE A 583 7.17 7.56 7.79
C PHE A 583 6.89 8.88 8.52
N TRP A 584 5.78 8.98 9.27
CA TRP A 584 5.40 10.22 9.94
C TRP A 584 6.38 10.64 11.05
N ILE A 585 6.99 9.68 11.76
CA ILE A 585 8.04 9.94 12.76
C ILE A 585 9.35 10.41 12.09
N VAL A 586 9.79 9.74 11.02
CA VAL A 586 10.98 10.14 10.24
C VAL A 586 10.78 11.51 9.61
N PHE A 587 9.57 11.79 9.10
CA PHE A 587 9.19 13.07 8.52
C PHE A 587 9.22 14.20 9.56
N GLY A 588 8.57 14.02 10.71
CA GLY A 588 8.60 15.01 11.79
C GLY A 588 10.01 15.27 12.34
N THR A 589 10.82 14.22 12.45
CA THR A 589 12.24 14.35 12.83
C THR A 589 13.04 15.10 11.76
N GLY A 590 12.77 14.85 10.47
CA GLY A 590 13.39 15.56 9.35
C GLY A 590 13.10 17.06 9.38
N ILE A 591 11.86 17.45 9.62
CA ILE A 591 11.46 18.86 9.78
C ILE A 591 12.20 19.50 10.97
N ALA A 592 12.29 18.79 12.09
CA ALA A 592 12.99 19.27 13.28
C ALA A 592 14.51 19.47 13.02
N ILE A 593 15.14 18.55 12.29
CA ILE A 593 16.56 18.68 11.90
C ILE A 593 16.76 19.87 10.96
N ASN A 594 15.89 20.06 9.97
CA ASN A 594 15.98 21.21 9.08
C ASN A 594 15.86 22.54 9.85
N TYR A 595 14.97 22.61 10.85
CA TYR A 595 14.87 23.76 11.74
C TYR A 595 16.16 24.02 12.52
N ILE A 596 16.80 22.97 13.07
CA ILE A 596 18.08 23.08 13.77
C ILE A 596 19.16 23.64 12.83
N ASN A 597 19.25 23.10 11.61
CA ASN A 597 20.23 23.53 10.61
C ASN A 597 20.00 24.97 10.13
N ARG A 598 18.75 25.35 9.82
CA ARG A 598 18.39 26.76 9.49
C ARG A 598 18.77 27.73 10.61
N THR A 599 18.49 27.35 11.85
CA THR A 599 18.75 28.21 13.02
C THR A 599 20.25 28.39 13.24
N ALA A 600 21.05 27.35 13.03
CA ALA A 600 22.51 27.44 13.09
C ALA A 600 23.07 28.40 12.03
N ILE A 601 22.58 28.32 10.78
CA ILE A 601 22.99 29.22 9.69
C ILE A 601 22.65 30.68 10.02
N LYS A 602 21.41 30.96 10.46
CA LYS A 602 20.97 32.33 10.83
C LYS A 602 21.77 32.93 11.99
N LYS A 603 22.23 32.11 12.95
CA LYS A 603 23.07 32.57 14.05
C LYS A 603 24.47 32.92 13.56
N HIS A 604 25.04 32.13 12.65
CA HIS A 604 26.34 32.43 12.05
C HIS A 604 26.30 33.71 11.21
N SER A 605 25.27 33.91 10.39
CA SER A 605 25.15 35.12 9.55
C SER A 605 24.88 36.42 10.30
N LYS A 606 24.48 36.36 11.59
CA LYS A 606 24.31 37.54 12.45
C LYS A 606 25.56 37.88 13.26
N ASN A 607 26.52 36.96 13.32
CA ASN A 607 27.77 37.10 14.07
C ASN A 607 28.97 37.43 13.16
N ILE A 608 28.73 37.53 11.84
CA ILE A 608 29.61 38.08 10.81
C ILE A 608 28.99 39.42 10.44
#